data_AF-A0A2X1N4N9-F1
#
_entry.id   AF-A0A2X1N4N9-F1
#
_cell.length_a   1.000
_cell.length_b   1.000
_cell.length_c   1.000
_cell.angle_alpha   90.00
_cell.angle_beta   90.00
_cell.angle_gamma   90.00
#
_symmetry.space_group_name_H-M   'P 1'
#
loop_
_entity.id
_entity.type
_entity.pdbx_description
1 polymer ?
#
loop_
_entity_poly.entity_id
_entity_poly.type
_entity_poly.pdbx_seq_one_letter_code
_entity_poly.pdbx_strand_id
1 'polypeptide(L)'
;MAINFSPKVGEILECNFGNYPVSQNGQFSTTYYDGRIPPEMIKNRLVVVLNGKINGNACIVVPLSTTRDHDKLNRGMHVEIASNVIHDLQFFDQQIRWAKADLVQQVSRNRLNRARTYRGYLNQCLPHELVADIQRAVIKSINAISLIN
;
A
#
# COMPACT_ATOMS: atom_id res chain seq x y z
N MET A 1 15.89 -6.56 -8.55
CA MET A 1 16.89 -5.55 -8.14
C MET A 1 16.29 -4.83 -6.94
N ALA A 2 16.95 -4.83 -5.79
CA ALA A 2 16.47 -4.11 -4.62
C ALA A 2 16.52 -2.61 -4.89
N ILE A 3 15.61 -1.85 -4.30
CA ILE A 3 15.66 -0.39 -4.37
C ILE A 3 16.97 0.13 -3.77
N ASN A 4 17.66 1.03 -4.49
CA ASN A 4 18.87 1.72 -4.00
C ASN A 4 18.55 2.87 -3.02
N PHE A 5 17.31 2.94 -2.48
CA PHE A 5 16.91 3.96 -1.53
C PHE A 5 16.29 3.33 -0.28
N SER A 6 16.37 4.04 0.84
CA SER A 6 15.75 3.63 2.10
C SER A 6 14.36 4.29 2.20
N PRO A 7 13.26 3.51 2.14
CA PRO A 7 11.92 4.06 2.29
C PRO A 7 11.74 4.77 3.65
N LYS A 8 11.01 5.88 3.65
CA LYS A 8 10.69 6.67 4.85
C LYS A 8 9.22 6.53 5.22
N VAL A 9 8.90 6.71 6.50
CA VAL A 9 7.50 6.74 6.95
C VAL A 9 6.76 7.88 6.25
N GLY A 10 5.57 7.58 5.73
CA GLY A 10 4.74 8.49 4.94
C GLY A 10 5.11 8.57 3.46
N GLU A 11 6.24 8.00 3.02
CA GLU A 11 6.66 8.04 1.62
C GLU A 11 5.67 7.27 0.74
N ILE A 12 5.33 7.86 -0.41
CA ILE A 12 4.47 7.24 -1.41
C ILE A 12 5.36 6.50 -2.41
N LEU A 13 5.13 5.20 -2.53
CA LEU A 13 5.85 4.34 -3.46
C LEU A 13 4.89 3.56 -4.34
N GLU A 14 5.41 3.03 -5.44
CA GLU A 14 4.73 2.03 -6.25
C GLU A 14 5.09 0.64 -5.72
N CYS A 15 4.09 -0.22 -5.51
CA CYS A 15 4.29 -1.59 -5.05
C CYS A 15 3.65 -2.59 -6.00
N ASN A 16 4.47 -3.49 -6.52
CA ASN A 16 4.01 -4.65 -7.27
C ASN A 16 3.72 -5.83 -6.31
N PHE A 17 2.44 -6.07 -6.04
CA PHE A 17 2.02 -7.18 -5.16
C PHE A 17 2.16 -8.57 -5.80
N GLY A 18 2.53 -8.66 -7.08
CA GLY A 18 2.70 -9.91 -7.84
C GLY A 18 1.36 -10.46 -8.34
N ASN A 19 1.38 -11.62 -8.97
CA ASN A 19 0.17 -12.30 -9.46
C ASN A 19 -0.06 -13.61 -8.70
N TYR A 20 -1.27 -14.15 -8.78
CA TYR A 20 -1.52 -15.52 -8.34
C TYR A 20 -0.78 -16.51 -9.26
N PRO A 21 -0.16 -17.57 -8.70
CA PRO A 21 0.39 -18.65 -9.48
C PRO A 21 -0.72 -19.34 -10.26
N VAL A 22 -0.46 -19.66 -11.52
CA VAL A 22 -1.42 -20.32 -12.40
C VAL A 22 -0.91 -21.73 -12.69
N SER A 23 -1.77 -22.72 -12.51
CA SER A 23 -1.49 -24.10 -12.91
C SER A 23 -1.39 -24.23 -14.44
N GLN A 24 -0.87 -25.35 -14.93
CA GLN A 24 -0.79 -25.63 -16.37
C GLN A 24 -2.17 -25.54 -17.07
N ASN A 25 -3.26 -25.74 -16.32
CA ASN A 25 -4.63 -25.71 -16.83
C ASN A 25 -5.27 -24.31 -16.78
N GLY A 26 -4.50 -23.26 -16.48
CA GLY A 26 -5.00 -21.88 -16.43
C GLY A 26 -5.78 -21.50 -15.16
N GLN A 27 -6.00 -22.45 -14.23
CA GLN A 27 -6.63 -22.17 -12.94
C GLN A 27 -5.61 -21.66 -11.92
N PHE A 28 -6.04 -20.75 -11.04
CA PHE A 28 -5.21 -20.29 -9.92
C PHE A 28 -4.86 -21.47 -9.01
N SER A 29 -3.56 -21.62 -8.72
CA SER A 29 -3.11 -22.63 -7.78
C SER A 29 -3.32 -22.13 -6.36
N THR A 30 -4.21 -22.79 -5.62
CA THR A 30 -4.38 -22.58 -4.17
C THR A 30 -3.42 -23.42 -3.33
N THR A 31 -2.66 -24.31 -3.97
CA THR A 31 -1.73 -25.25 -3.34
C THR A 31 -0.27 -24.82 -3.47
N TYR A 32 0.01 -23.74 -4.22
CA TYR A 32 1.36 -23.17 -4.35
C TYR A 32 1.57 -22.08 -3.29
N TYR A 33 2.05 -22.49 -2.12
CA TYR A 33 2.18 -21.65 -0.92
C TYR A 33 3.29 -20.60 -0.99
N ASP A 34 4.26 -20.76 -1.92
CA ASP A 34 5.34 -19.78 -2.13
C ASP A 34 4.86 -18.55 -2.93
N GLY A 35 3.65 -18.61 -3.50
CA GLY A 35 3.01 -17.55 -4.26
C GLY A 35 1.89 -16.86 -3.49
N ARG A 36 1.30 -15.83 -4.11
CA ARG A 36 0.07 -15.23 -3.60
C ARG A 36 -1.08 -16.21 -3.74
N ILE A 37 -1.95 -16.29 -2.74
CA ILE A 37 -3.16 -17.14 -2.80
C ILE A 37 -4.38 -16.23 -2.73
N PRO A 38 -5.45 -16.47 -3.52
CA PRO A 38 -6.69 -15.72 -3.37
C PRO A 38 -7.25 -15.82 -1.94
N PRO A 39 -7.75 -14.73 -1.34
CA PRO A 39 -8.07 -13.42 -1.94
C PRO A 39 -7.01 -12.32 -1.72
N GLU A 40 -5.72 -12.65 -1.62
CA GLU A 40 -4.65 -11.67 -1.39
C GLU A 40 -4.52 -10.60 -2.49
N MET A 41 -3.96 -9.43 -2.16
CA MET A 41 -3.72 -8.37 -3.16
C MET A 41 -2.68 -8.81 -4.21
N ILE A 42 -3.01 -8.62 -5.50
CA ILE A 42 -2.14 -8.94 -6.66
C ILE A 42 -1.96 -7.79 -7.68
N LYS A 43 -2.28 -6.54 -7.30
CA LYS A 43 -2.20 -5.40 -8.24
C LYS A 43 -0.87 -4.66 -8.13
N ASN A 44 -0.54 -3.86 -9.14
CA ASN A 44 0.42 -2.79 -8.97
C ASN A 44 -0.33 -1.55 -8.45
N ARG A 45 0.09 -1.01 -7.30
CA ARG A 45 -0.62 0.10 -6.63
C ARG A 45 0.37 1.05 -6.00
N LEU A 46 -0.04 2.32 -5.88
CA LEU A 46 0.59 3.23 -4.93
C LEU A 46 0.38 2.70 -3.50
N VAL A 47 1.38 2.88 -2.65
CA VAL A 47 1.36 2.51 -1.25
C VAL A 47 1.96 3.63 -0.40
N VAL A 48 1.53 3.71 0.85
CA VAL A 48 2.15 4.56 1.87
C VAL A 48 2.99 3.67 2.77
N VAL A 49 4.24 4.06 2.98
CA VAL A 49 5.15 3.35 3.88
C VAL A 49 4.84 3.71 5.33
N LEU A 50 4.57 2.71 6.16
CA LEU A 50 4.38 2.90 7.62
C LEU A 50 5.62 2.54 8.41
N ASN A 51 6.44 1.61 7.91
CA ASN A 51 7.74 1.30 8.47
C ASN A 51 8.70 0.90 7.34
N GLY A 52 9.74 1.70 7.11
CA GLY A 52 10.72 1.46 6.06
C GLY A 52 11.86 0.49 6.41
N LYS A 53 12.01 0.12 7.69
CA LYS A 53 13.19 -0.60 8.20
C LYS A 53 12.81 -1.68 9.22
N ILE A 54 11.97 -2.64 8.82
CA ILE A 54 11.65 -3.79 9.68
C ILE A 54 12.86 -4.69 9.89
N ASN A 55 13.49 -5.14 8.79
CA ASN A 55 14.61 -6.09 8.82
C ASN A 55 15.64 -5.80 7.71
N GLY A 56 15.77 -4.54 7.30
CA GLY A 56 16.68 -4.09 6.25
C GLY A 56 16.24 -4.39 4.81
N ASN A 57 15.42 -5.43 4.57
CA ASN A 57 14.99 -5.83 3.22
C ASN A 57 13.46 -5.81 3.02
N ALA A 58 12.69 -5.48 4.05
CA ALA A 58 11.24 -5.37 3.99
C ALA A 58 10.72 -4.09 4.63
N CYS A 59 9.52 -3.71 4.22
CA CYS A 59 8.79 -2.54 4.69
C CYS A 59 7.34 -2.92 5.01
N ILE A 60 6.73 -2.26 5.99
CA ILE A 60 5.27 -2.31 6.19
C ILE A 60 4.65 -1.17 5.40
N VAL A 61 3.66 -1.51 4.60
CA VAL A 61 2.98 -0.57 3.69
C VAL A 61 1.47 -0.73 3.76
N VAL A 62 0.75 0.35 3.42
CA VAL A 62 -0.69 0.37 3.22
C VAL A 62 -1.00 0.71 1.76
N PRO A 63 -1.77 -0.11 1.03
CA PRO A 63 -2.09 0.16 -0.36
C PRO A 63 -3.15 1.24 -0.52
N LEU A 64 -3.01 2.02 -1.59
CA LEU A 64 -3.97 3.03 -2.02
C LEU A 64 -4.92 2.46 -3.08
N SER A 65 -6.18 2.83 -2.97
CA SER A 65 -7.25 2.43 -3.89
C SER A 65 -7.98 3.64 -4.44
N THR A 66 -8.48 3.52 -5.66
CA THR A 66 -9.41 4.48 -6.30
C THR A 66 -10.87 4.01 -6.20
N THR A 67 -11.10 2.87 -5.54
CA THR A 67 -12.44 2.37 -5.22
C THR A 67 -12.74 2.66 -3.76
N ARG A 68 -13.82 3.42 -3.52
CA ARG A 68 -14.38 3.67 -2.20
C ARG A 68 -15.12 2.44 -1.68
N ASP A 69 -14.93 2.14 -0.41
CA ASP A 69 -15.69 1.12 0.32
C ASP A 69 -16.34 1.83 1.50
N HIS A 70 -17.67 1.98 1.44
CA HIS A 70 -18.42 2.77 2.42
C HIS A 70 -18.39 2.14 3.81
N ASP A 71 -18.47 0.82 3.91
CA ASP A 71 -18.50 0.12 5.19
C ASP A 71 -17.17 0.25 5.91
N LYS A 72 -16.06 0.04 5.18
CA LYS A 72 -14.71 0.17 5.74
C LYS A 72 -14.35 1.61 6.09
N LEU A 73 -14.84 2.57 5.32
CA LEU A 73 -14.69 3.99 5.64
C LEU A 73 -15.46 4.37 6.91
N ASN A 74 -16.73 3.96 7.03
CA ASN A 74 -17.56 4.24 8.20
C ASN A 74 -17.00 3.61 9.48
N ARG A 75 -16.34 2.46 9.37
CA ARG A 75 -15.62 1.81 10.48
C ARG A 75 -14.25 2.43 10.79
N GLY A 76 -13.82 3.43 10.02
CA GLY A 76 -12.53 4.10 10.18
C GLY A 76 -11.32 3.23 9.82
N MET A 77 -11.51 2.21 8.97
CA MET A 77 -10.43 1.34 8.47
C MET A 77 -9.82 1.88 7.15
N HIS A 78 -10.57 2.71 6.43
CA HIS A 78 -10.06 3.39 5.25
C HIS A 78 -9.89 4.88 5.56
N VAL A 79 -8.78 5.46 5.10
CA VAL A 79 -8.52 6.89 5.24
C VAL A 79 -8.55 7.53 3.86
N GLU A 80 -9.31 8.60 3.71
CA GLU A 80 -9.39 9.35 2.47
C GLU A 80 -8.18 10.26 2.31
N ILE A 81 -7.64 10.27 1.10
CA ILE A 81 -6.56 11.14 0.65
C ILE A 81 -7.14 12.01 -0.46
N ALA A 82 -7.16 13.32 -0.22
CA ALA A 82 -7.69 14.29 -1.17
C ALA A 82 -6.90 14.26 -2.50
N SER A 83 -7.59 14.55 -3.61
CA SER A 83 -7.03 14.43 -4.96
C SER A 83 -5.83 15.35 -5.20
N ASN A 84 -5.77 16.51 -4.56
CA ASN A 84 -4.66 17.46 -4.68
C ASN A 84 -3.41 17.05 -3.88
N VAL A 85 -3.49 16.00 -3.06
CA VAL A 85 -2.33 15.52 -2.30
C VAL A 85 -1.36 14.81 -3.22
N ILE A 86 -1.83 13.95 -4.12
CA ILE A 86 -0.98 13.15 -5.00
C ILE A 86 -1.21 13.61 -6.44
N HIS A 87 -0.24 14.33 -6.99
CA HIS A 87 -0.26 14.84 -8.37
C HIS A 87 -0.25 13.71 -9.40
N ASP A 88 -0.57 14.05 -10.65
CA ASP A 88 -0.50 13.13 -11.79
C ASP A 88 0.88 12.47 -11.93
N LEU A 89 0.84 11.16 -12.09
CA LEU A 89 2.00 10.30 -12.33
C LEU A 89 1.82 9.60 -13.67
N GLN A 90 2.91 9.10 -14.25
CA GLN A 90 2.89 8.50 -15.59
C GLN A 90 1.88 7.34 -15.72
N PHE A 91 1.64 6.59 -14.65
CA PHE A 91 0.75 5.43 -14.62
C PHE A 91 -0.39 5.55 -13.62
N PHE A 92 -0.52 6.70 -12.94
CA PHE A 92 -1.52 6.90 -11.90
C PHE A 92 -2.06 8.33 -11.96
N ASP A 93 -3.34 8.47 -12.30
CA ASP A 93 -3.99 9.77 -12.40
C ASP A 93 -4.25 10.40 -11.02
N GLN A 94 -4.27 11.72 -10.99
CA GLN A 94 -4.65 12.55 -9.86
C GLN A 94 -6.14 12.36 -9.56
N GLN A 95 -6.44 11.81 -8.39
CA GLN A 95 -7.81 11.53 -7.96
C GLN A 95 -7.85 11.26 -6.46
N ILE A 96 -9.05 11.25 -5.88
CA ILE A 96 -9.26 10.84 -4.49
C ILE A 96 -8.81 9.38 -4.35
N ARG A 97 -8.07 9.10 -3.28
CA ARG A 97 -7.57 7.75 -2.98
C ARG A 97 -7.92 7.37 -1.56
N TRP A 98 -8.15 6.09 -1.34
CA TRP A 98 -8.38 5.53 -0.01
C TRP A 98 -7.20 4.65 0.38
N ALA A 99 -6.55 4.98 1.49
CA ALA A 99 -5.58 4.11 2.14
C ALA A 99 -6.33 2.95 2.82
N LYS A 100 -6.15 1.73 2.31
CA LYS A 100 -6.85 0.53 2.80
C LYS A 100 -6.10 -0.08 3.97
N ALA A 101 -6.29 0.46 5.18
CA ALA A 101 -5.49 0.09 6.35
C ALA A 101 -5.71 -1.36 6.80
N ASP A 102 -6.85 -1.97 6.45
CA ASP A 102 -7.12 -3.40 6.64
C ASP A 102 -6.30 -4.32 5.72
N LEU A 103 -5.70 -3.77 4.67
CA LEU A 103 -4.79 -4.47 3.76
C LEU A 103 -3.32 -4.13 4.03
N VAL A 104 -3.02 -3.68 5.25
CA VAL A 104 -1.65 -3.47 5.73
C VAL A 104 -0.85 -4.76 5.60
N GLN A 105 0.37 -4.68 5.09
CA GLN A 105 1.22 -5.85 4.92
C GLN A 105 2.69 -5.50 4.88
N GLN A 106 3.50 -6.49 5.27
CA GLN A 106 4.94 -6.46 5.03
C GLN A 106 5.22 -6.87 3.58
N VAL A 107 6.01 -6.07 2.87
CA VAL A 107 6.48 -6.36 1.51
C VAL A 107 7.99 -6.33 1.43
N SER A 108 8.56 -7.16 0.55
CA SER A 108 9.96 -7.05 0.18
C SER A 108 10.22 -5.71 -0.53
N ARG A 109 11.37 -5.11 -0.26
CA ARG A 109 11.87 -3.93 -0.98
C ARG A 109 12.01 -4.15 -2.48
N ASN A 110 12.18 -5.39 -2.92
CA ASN A 110 12.19 -5.75 -4.35
C ASN A 110 10.85 -5.51 -5.05
N ARG A 111 9.75 -5.37 -4.30
CA ARG A 111 8.42 -5.06 -4.82
C ARG A 111 8.16 -3.56 -4.93
N LEU A 112 8.99 -2.75 -4.29
CA LEU A 112 8.82 -1.31 -4.22
C LEU A 112 9.62 -0.62 -5.32
N ASN A 113 9.05 0.45 -5.87
CA ASN A 113 9.73 1.35 -6.79
C ASN A 113 9.29 2.79 -6.47
N ARG A 114 10.11 3.78 -6.86
CA ARG A 114 9.61 5.15 -6.88
C ARG A 114 8.65 5.28 -8.05
N ALA A 115 7.46 5.81 -7.79
CA ALA A 115 6.49 6.05 -8.85
C ALA A 115 7.05 7.07 -9.85
N ARG A 116 6.78 6.90 -11.15
CA ARG A 116 7.31 7.80 -12.19
C ARG A 116 6.45 9.04 -12.35
N THR A 117 7.09 10.21 -12.36
CA THR A 117 6.49 11.46 -12.83
C THR A 117 6.89 11.69 -14.29
N TYR A 118 6.29 12.68 -14.96
CA TYR A 118 6.67 13.03 -16.33
C TYR A 118 8.13 13.51 -16.48
N ARG A 119 8.77 13.95 -15.39
CA ARG A 119 10.15 14.49 -15.38
C ARG A 119 11.08 13.74 -14.42
N GLY A 120 10.75 12.51 -14.03
CA GLY A 120 11.60 11.69 -13.16
C GLY A 120 10.80 10.78 -12.24
N TYR A 121 11.08 10.87 -10.94
CA TYR A 121 10.48 10.03 -9.92
C TYR A 121 9.80 10.86 -8.84
N LEU A 122 8.70 10.34 -8.31
CA LEU A 122 8.01 10.92 -7.18
C LEU A 122 8.92 10.84 -5.96
N ASN A 123 9.08 11.97 -5.30
CA ASN A 123 9.77 12.10 -4.02
C ASN A 123 8.85 12.87 -3.07
N GLN A 124 7.80 12.20 -2.63
CA GLN A 124 6.74 12.80 -1.81
C GLN A 124 6.47 11.94 -0.58
N CYS A 125 6.30 12.59 0.56
CA CYS A 125 5.74 12.01 1.77
C CYS A 125 4.38 12.64 2.06
N LEU A 126 3.46 11.86 2.61
CA LEU A 126 2.19 12.37 3.13
C LEU A 126 2.44 13.27 4.36
N PRO A 127 1.55 14.25 4.61
CA PRO A 127 1.57 15.03 5.84
C PRO A 127 1.50 14.16 7.08
N HIS A 128 2.15 14.58 8.17
CA HIS A 128 2.23 13.81 9.41
C HIS A 128 0.86 13.39 9.95
N GLU A 129 -0.10 14.32 9.98
CA GLU A 129 -1.48 14.06 10.46
C GLU A 129 -2.15 12.94 9.65
N LEU A 130 -2.02 12.97 8.33
CA LEU A 130 -2.61 11.96 7.46
C LEU A 130 -1.95 10.59 7.67
N VAL A 131 -0.63 10.56 7.91
CA VAL A 131 0.07 9.31 8.27
C VAL A 131 -0.41 8.78 9.63
N ALA A 132 -0.59 9.66 10.62
CA ALA A 132 -1.12 9.29 11.93
C ALA A 132 -2.54 8.71 11.81
N ASP A 133 -3.40 9.28 10.97
CA ASP A 133 -4.73 8.75 10.71
C ASP A 133 -4.68 7.35 10.06
N ILE A 134 -3.78 7.13 9.11
CA ILE A 134 -3.58 5.81 8.51
C ILE A 134 -3.09 4.80 9.57
N GLN A 135 -2.19 5.20 10.47
CA GLN A 135 -1.72 4.34 11.56
C GLN A 135 -2.84 4.00 12.56
N ARG A 136 -3.67 4.98 12.95
CA ARG A 136 -4.87 4.74 13.78
C ARG A 136 -5.86 3.81 13.07
N ALA A 137 -6.04 3.97 11.76
CA ALA A 137 -6.88 3.08 10.96
C ALA A 137 -6.33 1.65 10.94
N VAL A 138 -5.01 1.45 10.87
CA VAL A 138 -4.39 0.12 11.00
C VAL A 138 -4.71 -0.49 12.37
N ILE A 139 -4.59 0.27 13.45
CA ILE A 139 -4.91 -0.18 14.82
C ILE A 139 -6.38 -0.60 14.92
N LYS A 140 -7.30 0.17 14.31
CA LYS A 140 -8.71 -0.21 14.20
C LYS A 140 -8.92 -1.50 13.40
N SER A 141 -8.21 -1.66 12.28
CA SER A 141 -8.33 -2.84 11.42
C SER A 141 -7.90 -4.14 12.10
N ILE A 142 -6.93 -4.07 13.02
CA ILE A 142 -6.50 -5.22 13.83
C ILE A 142 -7.29 -5.35 15.15
N ASN A 143 -8.38 -4.59 15.30
CA ASN A 143 -9.25 -4.61 16.48
C ASN A 143 -8.55 -4.22 17.79
N ALA A 144 -7.52 -3.39 17.72
CA ALA A 144 -6.70 -2.98 18.88
C ALA A 144 -6.98 -1.54 19.34
N ILE A 145 -8.16 -0.98 19.02
CA ILE A 145 -8.51 0.41 19.32
C ILE A 145 -8.47 0.73 20.83
N SER A 146 -8.73 -0.26 21.69
CA SER A 146 -8.65 -0.12 23.15
C SER A 146 -7.25 0.22 23.66
N LEU A 147 -6.20 0.10 22.84
CA LEU A 147 -4.82 0.41 23.23
C LEU A 147 -4.43 1.89 23.02
N ILE A 148 -5.28 2.67 22.34
CA ILE A 148 -5.00 4.09 22.04
C ILE A 148 -6.08 5.04 22.56
N ASN A 149 -6.98 4.53 23.40
CA ASN A 149 -7.99 5.30 24.13
C ASN A 149 -7.63 5.37 25.62
#